data_AF-A0A7G8DEG6-F1
#
_entry.id   AF-A0A7G8DEG6-F1
#
_cell.length_a   1.000
_cell.length_b   1.000
_cell.length_c   1.000
_cell.angle_alpha   90.00
_cell.angle_beta   90.00
_cell.angle_gamma   90.00
#
_symmetry.space_group_name_H-M   'P 1'
#
loop_
_entity.id
_entity.type
_entity.pdbx_description
1 polymer ?
#
loop_
_entity_poly.entity_id
_entity_poly.type
_entity_poly.pdbx_seq_one_letter_code
_entity_poly.pdbx_strand_id
1 'polypeptide(L)'
;MSSPRKRRVFPFTAVIGQEEMKLALLLNVIDPRIGGVMIMGDRGTGKSTTIRALADLLPGIEVVAGDPYNSSPTDPDLQSSDVRQRLEHGETLATEERQVPMVDLPLGATEDRLCGTIDIEKALSEGVRAFEPGLLAKANRGLLYVDEVNLLDDHLVDVLLDSAASGWNTVEREGVSVRHPARFVLIGSGNPEEGELRPQLLDRFGMSVEVRTVRDPELRVQVVDQRTAFDTDPDAFTSSVEAGQKALQERVVEAQQRLDQVEIDDDLRLRISAVCGELDVDGLRGDIVTNRAARALAAFEGRTEVTEEDVARVASCCLRHRLRKDPLEQIDSGDRVVKVFCKVFERSESSDRAEFELALAA
;
A
#
# COMPACT_ATOMS: atom_id res chain seq x y z
N MET A 1 -11.82 -22.14 27.84
CA MET A 1 -11.21 -22.21 26.50
C MET A 1 -10.49 -20.88 26.30
N SER A 2 -9.15 -20.90 26.30
CA SER A 2 -8.37 -19.69 26.06
C SER A 2 -8.66 -19.24 24.64
N SER A 3 -9.23 -18.04 24.46
CA SER A 3 -9.21 -17.38 23.16
C SER A 3 -7.76 -17.42 22.63
N PRO A 4 -7.52 -17.77 21.36
CA PRO A 4 -6.16 -17.78 20.83
C PRO A 4 -5.57 -16.39 21.05
N ARG A 5 -4.45 -16.30 21.80
CA ARG A 5 -3.79 -15.01 22.07
C ARG A 5 -3.54 -14.34 20.73
N LYS A 6 -4.25 -13.23 20.46
CA LYS A 6 -4.02 -12.38 19.28
C LYS A 6 -2.52 -12.07 19.29
N ARG A 7 -1.85 -12.32 18.16
CA ARG A 7 -0.41 -12.07 18.04
C ARG A 7 -0.19 -10.59 18.39
N ARG A 8 0.61 -10.33 19.43
CA ARG A 8 0.83 -8.95 19.92
C ARG A 8 1.63 -8.20 18.87
N VAL A 9 1.05 -7.12 18.33
CA VAL A 9 1.65 -6.26 17.31
C VAL A 9 2.04 -4.94 17.96
N PHE A 10 3.17 -4.38 17.54
CA PHE A 10 3.61 -3.07 18.02
C PHE A 10 2.69 -1.97 17.45
N PRO A 11 2.12 -1.06 18.25
CA PRO A 11 1.13 -0.09 17.76
C PRO A 11 1.69 0.89 16.71
N PHE A 12 0.92 1.16 15.64
CA PHE A 12 1.35 2.00 14.51
C PHE A 12 1.70 3.45 14.90
N THR A 13 0.95 4.02 15.84
CA THR A 13 1.13 5.40 16.35
C THR A 13 2.33 5.51 17.27
N ALA A 14 2.82 4.39 17.81
CA ALA A 14 4.04 4.33 18.60
C ALA A 14 5.30 4.14 17.73
N VAL A 15 5.16 3.92 16.41
CA VAL A 15 6.33 3.89 15.54
C VAL A 15 6.89 5.31 15.42
N ILE A 16 8.06 5.52 16.04
CA ILE A 16 8.79 6.79 16.00
C ILE A 16 9.60 6.89 14.72
N GLY A 17 9.49 8.05 14.08
CA GLY A 17 10.12 8.31 12.79
C GLY A 17 9.37 7.61 11.65
N GLN A 18 9.95 7.68 10.45
CA GLN A 18 9.35 7.11 9.23
C GLN A 18 8.03 7.78 8.84
N GLU A 19 7.87 9.08 9.11
CA GLU A 19 6.62 9.79 8.81
C GLU A 19 6.26 9.72 7.33
N GLU A 20 7.26 9.81 6.43
CA GLU A 20 7.10 9.59 4.99
C GLU A 20 6.47 8.22 4.67
N MET A 21 7.01 7.15 5.26
CA MET A 21 6.49 5.79 5.07
C MET A 21 5.10 5.62 5.67
N LYS A 22 4.87 6.13 6.88
CA LYS A 22 3.57 6.03 7.57
C LYS A 22 2.49 6.71 6.75
N LEU A 23 2.74 7.93 6.29
CA LEU A 23 1.77 8.68 5.51
C LEU A 23 1.55 8.05 4.13
N ALA A 24 2.59 7.62 3.41
CA ALA A 24 2.42 6.92 2.12
C ALA A 24 1.58 5.63 2.24
N LEU A 25 1.78 4.87 3.32
CA LEU A 25 0.96 3.70 3.64
C LEU A 25 -0.50 4.07 3.90
N LEU A 26 -0.75 5.10 4.71
CA LEU A 26 -2.10 5.58 4.99
C LEU A 26 -2.81 6.09 3.73
N LEU A 27 -2.12 6.83 2.87
CA LEU A 27 -2.68 7.31 1.60
C LEU A 27 -3.10 6.14 0.70
N ASN A 28 -2.30 5.06 0.63
CA ASN A 28 -2.66 3.87 -0.12
C ASN A 28 -3.79 3.04 0.50
N VAL A 29 -4.00 3.14 1.81
CA VAL A 29 -5.21 2.59 2.44
C VAL A 29 -6.45 3.41 2.08
N ILE A 30 -6.30 4.74 2.00
CA ILE A 30 -7.40 5.66 1.68
C ILE A 30 -7.80 5.52 0.21
N ASP A 31 -6.83 5.57 -0.71
CA ASP A 31 -7.02 5.29 -2.13
C ASP A 31 -6.07 4.16 -2.59
N PRO A 32 -6.52 2.90 -2.55
CA PRO A 32 -5.74 1.75 -3.05
C PRO A 32 -5.37 1.86 -4.52
N ARG A 33 -6.04 2.72 -5.30
CA ARG A 33 -5.76 2.93 -6.72
C ARG A 33 -4.53 3.82 -6.95
N ILE A 34 -3.90 4.33 -5.89
CA ILE A 34 -2.57 4.95 -5.96
C ILE A 34 -1.54 3.97 -6.52
N GLY A 35 -1.68 2.66 -6.23
CA GLY A 35 -0.84 1.62 -6.85
C GLY A 35 0.29 1.11 -5.97
N GLY A 36 0.15 1.19 -4.64
CA GLY A 36 1.06 0.58 -3.69
C GLY A 36 2.26 1.46 -3.31
N VAL A 37 3.05 0.93 -2.38
CA VAL A 37 4.21 1.62 -1.80
C VAL A 37 5.45 0.75 -1.93
N MET A 38 6.51 1.34 -2.47
CA MET A 38 7.85 0.78 -2.49
C MET A 38 8.70 1.44 -1.43
N ILE A 39 9.23 0.64 -0.51
CA ILE A 39 9.93 1.11 0.67
C ILE A 39 11.40 0.71 0.54
N MET A 40 12.25 1.68 0.28
CA MET A 40 13.70 1.47 0.18
C MET A 40 14.37 1.90 1.47
N GLY A 41 15.32 1.12 1.99
CA GLY A 41 16.12 1.59 3.11
C GLY A 41 16.97 0.53 3.79
N ASP A 42 17.72 0.94 4.81
CA ASP A 42 18.65 0.08 5.53
C ASP A 42 17.96 -1.08 6.24
N ARG A 43 18.69 -2.18 6.45
CA ARG A 43 18.26 -3.28 7.32
C ARG A 43 18.12 -2.80 8.76
N GLY A 44 17.16 -3.35 9.50
CA GLY A 44 16.95 -3.01 10.92
C GLY A 44 16.20 -1.69 11.18
N THR A 45 15.69 -1.04 10.14
CA THR A 45 14.87 0.19 10.26
C THR A 45 13.43 -0.07 10.70
N GLY A 46 12.98 -1.32 10.82
CA GLY A 46 11.64 -1.64 11.33
C GLY A 46 10.50 -1.58 10.29
N LYS A 47 10.80 -1.51 8.99
CA LYS A 47 9.81 -1.50 7.88
C LYS A 47 8.69 -2.52 8.06
N SER A 48 9.05 -3.79 8.26
CA SER A 48 8.07 -4.88 8.42
C SER A 48 7.30 -4.85 9.75
N THR A 49 7.78 -4.08 10.74
CA THR A 49 7.03 -3.82 11.98
C THR A 49 5.93 -2.80 11.73
N THR A 50 6.25 -1.70 11.05
CA THR A 50 5.30 -0.64 10.69
C THR A 50 4.16 -1.16 9.81
N ILE A 51 4.45 -2.04 8.84
CA ILE A 51 3.43 -2.62 7.96
C ILE A 51 2.48 -3.55 8.72
N ARG A 52 3.01 -4.37 9.64
CA ARG A 52 2.18 -5.21 10.52
C ARG A 52 1.32 -4.37 11.46
N ALA A 53 1.88 -3.29 11.96
CA ALA A 53 1.17 -2.32 12.79
C ALA A 53 0.02 -1.66 12.03
N LEU A 54 0.21 -1.35 10.74
CA LEU A 54 -0.86 -0.83 9.89
C LEU A 54 -2.01 -1.83 9.78
N ALA A 55 -1.71 -3.11 9.51
CA ALA A 55 -2.75 -4.14 9.37
C ALA A 55 -3.62 -4.28 10.63
N ASP A 56 -3.02 -4.16 11.83
CA ASP A 56 -3.75 -4.22 13.11
C ASP A 56 -4.49 -2.91 13.44
N LEU A 57 -4.05 -1.77 12.89
CA LEU A 57 -4.72 -0.47 13.02
C LEU A 57 -6.01 -0.40 12.20
N LEU A 58 -6.10 -1.07 11.04
CA LEU A 58 -7.25 -0.95 10.15
C LEU A 58 -8.53 -1.56 10.73
N PRO A 59 -9.70 -0.98 10.45
CA PRO A 59 -10.97 -1.53 10.91
C PRO A 59 -11.23 -2.91 10.30
N GLY A 60 -12.07 -3.71 10.95
CA GLY A 60 -12.55 -4.96 10.37
C GLY A 60 -13.29 -4.72 9.05
N ILE A 61 -13.15 -5.66 8.12
CA ILE A 61 -13.91 -5.71 6.89
C ILE A 61 -15.05 -6.72 7.02
N GLU A 62 -16.23 -6.35 6.55
CA GLU A 62 -17.35 -7.29 6.42
C GLU A 62 -17.10 -8.18 5.19
N VAL A 63 -17.18 -9.50 5.37
CA VAL A 63 -16.99 -10.50 4.30
C VAL A 63 -18.13 -11.51 4.28
N VAL A 64 -18.33 -12.17 3.14
CA VAL A 64 -19.19 -13.35 3.06
C VAL A 64 -18.55 -14.52 3.83
N ALA A 65 -19.29 -15.10 4.77
CA ALA A 65 -18.81 -16.17 5.61
C ALA A 65 -18.51 -17.43 4.79
N GLY A 66 -17.32 -18.01 5.01
CA GLY A 66 -16.86 -19.21 4.30
C GLY A 66 -16.34 -18.99 2.88
N ASP A 67 -16.33 -17.75 2.38
CA ASP A 67 -15.73 -17.43 1.09
C ASP A 67 -14.19 -17.35 1.21
N PRO A 68 -13.43 -18.05 0.35
CA PRO A 68 -11.97 -18.04 0.41
C PRO A 68 -11.33 -16.73 -0.10
N TYR A 69 -12.10 -15.87 -0.76
CA TYR A 69 -11.63 -14.64 -1.39
C TYR A 69 -11.96 -13.39 -0.58
N ASN A 70 -12.50 -13.51 0.63
CA ASN A 70 -12.96 -12.37 1.45
C ASN A 70 -13.97 -11.47 0.71
N SER A 71 -14.83 -12.04 -0.13
CA SER A 71 -15.74 -11.30 -1.01
C SER A 71 -16.59 -10.27 -0.25
N SER A 72 -16.82 -9.11 -0.87
CA SER A 72 -17.70 -8.08 -0.31
C SER A 72 -19.16 -8.51 -0.38
N PRO A 73 -19.94 -8.37 0.70
CA PRO A 73 -21.38 -8.64 0.65
C PRO A 73 -22.15 -7.60 -0.18
N THR A 74 -21.57 -6.41 -0.40
CA THR A 74 -22.28 -5.26 -0.99
C THR A 74 -21.68 -4.74 -2.31
N ASP A 75 -20.39 -4.96 -2.56
CA ASP A 75 -19.69 -4.44 -3.74
C ASP A 75 -19.50 -5.51 -4.82
N PRO A 76 -20.20 -5.42 -5.97
CA PRO A 76 -20.11 -6.39 -7.07
C PRO A 76 -18.72 -6.53 -7.71
N ASP A 77 -17.87 -5.51 -7.62
CA ASP A 77 -16.51 -5.55 -8.15
C ASP A 77 -15.55 -6.34 -7.25
N LEU A 78 -15.95 -6.56 -6.00
CA LEU A 78 -15.20 -7.25 -4.96
C LEU A 78 -15.79 -8.63 -4.62
N GLN A 79 -16.67 -9.14 -5.48
CA GLN A 79 -17.33 -10.43 -5.32
C GLN A 79 -16.66 -11.49 -6.20
N SER A 80 -16.47 -12.69 -5.64
CA SER A 80 -16.20 -13.89 -6.42
C SER A 80 -17.40 -14.21 -7.33
N SER A 81 -17.15 -14.96 -8.40
CA SER A 81 -18.22 -15.41 -9.32
C SER A 81 -19.35 -16.12 -8.58
N ASP A 82 -18.99 -16.93 -7.60
CA ASP A 82 -19.92 -17.79 -6.87
C ASP A 82 -20.79 -16.96 -5.93
N VAL A 83 -20.18 -16.01 -5.20
CA VAL A 83 -20.90 -15.07 -4.33
C VAL A 83 -21.86 -14.22 -5.15
N ARG A 84 -21.39 -13.70 -6.29
CA ARG A 84 -22.22 -12.87 -7.17
C ARG A 84 -23.41 -13.63 -7.72
N GLN A 85 -23.20 -14.85 -8.19
CA GLN A 85 -24.28 -15.70 -8.71
C GLN A 85 -25.32 -15.96 -7.62
N ARG A 86 -24.92 -16.29 -6.39
CA ARG A 86 -25.85 -16.56 -5.28
C ARG A 86 -26.68 -15.33 -4.90
N LEU A 87 -26.07 -14.14 -4.87
CA LEU A 87 -26.79 -12.88 -4.63
C LEU A 87 -27.79 -12.56 -5.75
N GLU A 88 -27.40 -12.78 -7.02
CA GLU A 88 -28.29 -12.59 -8.17
C GLU A 88 -29.50 -13.55 -8.14
N HIS A 89 -29.37 -14.72 -7.50
CA HIS A 89 -30.47 -15.66 -7.26
C HIS A 89 -31.32 -15.31 -6.02
N GLY A 90 -31.02 -14.20 -5.34
CA GLY A 90 -31.76 -13.73 -4.16
C GLY A 90 -31.43 -14.50 -2.87
N GLU A 91 -30.31 -15.23 -2.83
CA GLU A 91 -29.87 -15.88 -1.59
C GLU A 91 -29.41 -14.85 -0.55
N THR A 92 -29.77 -15.06 0.71
CA THR A 92 -29.22 -14.30 1.82
C THR A 92 -27.92 -14.95 2.27
N LEU A 93 -26.80 -14.25 2.06
CA LEU A 93 -25.48 -14.72 2.47
C LEU A 93 -25.20 -14.34 3.93
N ALA A 94 -24.68 -15.27 4.72
CA ALA A 94 -24.18 -14.95 6.04
C ALA A 94 -22.91 -14.11 5.92
N THR A 95 -22.79 -13.06 6.73
CA THR A 95 -21.60 -12.20 6.79
C THR A 95 -20.87 -12.36 8.12
N GLU A 96 -19.57 -12.11 8.09
CA GLU A 96 -18.73 -12.06 9.28
C GLU A 96 -17.75 -10.88 9.19
N GLU A 97 -17.37 -10.34 10.34
CA GLU A 97 -16.33 -9.32 10.43
C GLU A 97 -14.96 -9.98 10.53
N ARG A 98 -14.04 -9.60 9.65
CA ARG A 98 -12.66 -10.09 9.65
C ARG A 98 -11.68 -8.94 9.70
N GLN A 99 -10.58 -9.12 10.39
CA GLN A 99 -9.47 -8.18 10.33
C GLN A 99 -8.90 -8.13 8.91
N VAL A 100 -8.40 -6.96 8.50
CA VAL A 100 -7.78 -6.79 7.19
C VAL A 100 -6.65 -7.83 7.01
N PRO A 101 -6.70 -8.65 5.95
CA PRO A 101 -5.69 -9.67 5.76
C PRO A 101 -4.35 -9.01 5.42
N MET A 102 -3.29 -9.40 6.12
CA MET A 102 -1.92 -9.11 5.73
C MET A 102 -1.24 -10.40 5.31
N VAL A 103 -0.85 -10.46 4.04
CA VAL A 103 -0.22 -11.64 3.43
C VAL A 103 1.24 -11.32 3.13
N ASP A 104 2.15 -12.10 3.69
CA ASP A 104 3.59 -12.04 3.38
C ASP A 104 3.88 -12.96 2.18
N LEU A 105 4.49 -12.42 1.12
CA LEU A 105 5.03 -13.18 0.00
C LEU A 105 6.49 -13.55 0.27
N PRO A 106 6.81 -14.84 0.46
CA PRO A 106 8.19 -15.26 0.62
C PRO A 106 8.94 -15.24 -0.71
N LEU A 107 10.26 -14.98 -0.67
CA LEU A 107 11.13 -14.96 -1.86
C LEU A 107 11.07 -16.25 -2.70
N GLY A 108 11.01 -17.40 -2.04
CA GLY A 108 10.92 -18.71 -2.71
C GLY A 108 9.47 -19.17 -2.99
N ALA A 109 8.52 -18.25 -3.11
CA ALA A 109 7.16 -18.61 -3.51
C ALA A 109 7.15 -19.12 -4.95
N THR A 110 6.38 -20.17 -5.21
CA THR A 110 6.09 -20.60 -6.58
C THR A 110 4.90 -19.81 -7.14
N GLU A 111 4.81 -19.71 -8.46
CA GLU A 111 3.64 -19.11 -9.14
C GLU A 111 2.33 -19.76 -8.67
N ASP A 112 2.32 -21.08 -8.56
CA ASP A 112 1.22 -21.89 -8.02
C ASP A 112 0.77 -21.46 -6.63
N ARG A 113 1.72 -21.14 -5.74
CA ARG A 113 1.39 -20.67 -4.40
C ARG A 113 0.86 -19.24 -4.42
N LEU A 114 1.34 -18.41 -5.34
CA LEU A 114 0.91 -17.03 -5.49
C LEU A 114 -0.50 -16.93 -6.08
N CYS A 115 -0.69 -17.52 -7.26
CA CYS A 115 -1.90 -17.44 -8.07
C CYS A 115 -2.98 -18.43 -7.62
N GLY A 116 -2.57 -19.58 -7.09
CA GLY A 116 -3.42 -20.73 -6.84
C GLY A 116 -3.23 -21.82 -7.89
N THR A 117 -3.69 -23.02 -7.56
CA THR A 117 -3.57 -24.21 -8.40
C THR A 117 -4.93 -24.82 -8.70
N ILE A 118 -4.99 -25.64 -9.74
CA ILE A 118 -6.19 -26.41 -10.09
C ILE A 118 -5.88 -27.88 -9.75
N ASP A 119 -6.63 -28.46 -8.83
CA ASP A 119 -6.55 -29.88 -8.50
C ASP A 119 -7.30 -30.69 -9.56
N ILE A 120 -6.53 -31.22 -10.51
CA ILE A 120 -7.03 -31.97 -11.66
C ILE A 120 -7.67 -33.29 -11.22
N GLU A 121 -7.13 -33.95 -10.19
CA GLU A 121 -7.66 -35.24 -9.73
C GLU A 121 -9.07 -35.08 -9.17
N LYS A 122 -9.30 -34.04 -8.34
CA LYS A 122 -10.64 -33.68 -7.88
C LYS A 122 -11.53 -33.18 -9.00
N ALA A 123 -11.01 -32.38 -9.93
CA ALA A 123 -11.79 -31.88 -11.06
C ALA A 123 -12.32 -33.00 -11.97
N LEU A 124 -11.52 -34.06 -12.19
CA LEU A 124 -11.91 -35.21 -13.01
C LEU A 124 -12.78 -36.22 -12.24
N SER A 125 -12.54 -36.42 -10.94
CA SER A 125 -13.26 -37.42 -10.14
C SER A 125 -14.61 -36.93 -9.60
N GLU A 126 -14.68 -35.67 -9.14
CA GLU A 126 -15.88 -35.09 -8.53
C GLU A 126 -16.67 -34.20 -9.52
N GLY A 127 -16.09 -33.86 -10.68
CA GLY A 127 -16.72 -33.00 -11.69
C GLY A 127 -16.89 -31.54 -11.23
N VAL A 128 -16.27 -31.16 -10.11
CA VAL A 128 -16.30 -29.81 -9.53
C VAL A 128 -14.94 -29.15 -9.77
N ARG A 129 -14.92 -27.88 -10.17
CA ARG A 129 -13.67 -27.10 -10.33
C ARG A 129 -12.98 -26.95 -8.96
N ALA A 130 -12.06 -27.85 -8.64
CA ALA A 130 -11.29 -27.81 -7.40
C ALA A 130 -10.11 -26.84 -7.54
N PHE A 131 -10.40 -25.54 -7.46
CA PHE A 131 -9.36 -24.52 -7.40
C PHE A 131 -8.88 -24.35 -5.95
N GLU A 132 -7.57 -24.42 -5.73
CA GLU A 132 -6.94 -24.12 -4.45
C GLU A 132 -6.46 -22.66 -4.44
N PRO A 133 -7.06 -21.79 -3.59
CA PRO A 133 -6.75 -20.37 -3.58
C PRO A 133 -5.31 -20.07 -3.15
N GLY A 134 -4.62 -19.26 -3.96
CA GLY A 134 -3.25 -18.79 -3.69
C GLY A 134 -3.16 -17.66 -2.66
N LEU A 135 -1.98 -17.05 -2.56
CA LEU A 135 -1.73 -15.88 -1.72
C LEU A 135 -2.52 -14.65 -2.18
N LEU A 136 -2.72 -14.48 -3.50
CA LEU A 136 -3.49 -13.37 -4.06
C LEU A 136 -4.97 -13.40 -3.62
N ALA A 137 -5.56 -14.59 -3.55
CA ALA A 137 -6.92 -14.77 -3.05
C ALA A 137 -7.05 -14.33 -1.58
N LYS A 138 -6.06 -14.71 -0.75
CA LYS A 138 -6.02 -14.36 0.67
C LYS A 138 -5.76 -12.88 0.91
N ALA A 139 -5.01 -12.23 0.01
CA ALA A 139 -4.69 -10.81 0.09
C ALA A 139 -5.85 -9.91 -0.35
N ASN A 140 -6.87 -10.43 -1.03
CA ASN A 140 -8.01 -9.64 -1.49
C ASN A 140 -8.64 -8.84 -0.33
N ARG A 141 -8.86 -7.55 -0.59
CA ARG A 141 -9.30 -6.51 0.35
C ARG A 141 -8.36 -6.29 1.54
N GLY A 142 -7.07 -6.56 1.37
CA GLY A 142 -6.06 -6.25 2.38
C GLY A 142 -4.72 -5.86 1.82
N LEU A 143 -3.65 -6.30 2.49
CA LEU A 143 -2.27 -5.89 2.24
C LEU A 143 -1.46 -7.11 1.76
N LEU A 144 -0.70 -6.92 0.68
CA LEU A 144 0.29 -7.89 0.20
C LEU A 144 1.69 -7.31 0.39
N TYR A 145 2.45 -7.89 1.31
CA TYR A 145 3.82 -7.49 1.60
C TYR A 145 4.81 -8.40 0.87
N VAL A 146 5.75 -7.79 0.14
CA VAL A 146 6.87 -8.47 -0.49
C VAL A 146 8.16 -7.99 0.16
N ASP A 147 8.83 -8.88 0.87
CA ASP A 147 10.16 -8.59 1.44
C ASP A 147 11.22 -8.78 0.37
N GLU A 148 12.21 -7.88 0.32
CA GLU A 148 13.31 -7.90 -0.64
C GLU A 148 12.83 -8.06 -2.10
N VAL A 149 11.94 -7.18 -2.55
CA VAL A 149 11.31 -7.25 -3.90
C VAL A 149 12.32 -7.25 -5.05
N ASN A 150 13.52 -6.72 -4.83
CA ASN A 150 14.67 -6.77 -5.74
C ASN A 150 15.18 -8.21 -6.01
N LEU A 151 14.88 -9.17 -5.14
CA LEU A 151 15.28 -10.58 -5.28
C LEU A 151 14.17 -11.48 -5.82
N LEU A 152 12.99 -10.92 -6.12
CA LEU A 152 11.86 -11.69 -6.61
C LEU A 152 12.06 -12.13 -8.08
N ASP A 153 11.64 -13.35 -8.39
CA ASP A 153 11.69 -13.90 -9.76
C ASP A 153 10.79 -13.10 -10.74
N ASP A 154 11.25 -12.97 -11.99
CA ASP A 154 10.63 -12.18 -13.06
C ASP A 154 9.15 -12.50 -13.25
N HIS A 155 8.84 -13.80 -13.36
CA HIS A 155 7.50 -14.28 -13.64
C HIS A 155 6.52 -13.95 -12.50
N LEU A 156 6.99 -13.92 -11.25
CA LEU A 156 6.14 -13.53 -10.12
C LEU A 156 5.89 -12.04 -10.11
N VAL A 157 6.91 -11.23 -10.42
CA VAL A 157 6.77 -9.77 -10.52
C VAL A 157 5.68 -9.40 -11.52
N ASP A 158 5.67 -9.99 -12.71
CA ASP A 158 4.69 -9.68 -13.74
C ASP A 158 3.27 -10.00 -13.29
N VAL A 159 3.04 -11.21 -12.76
CA VAL A 159 1.71 -11.64 -12.31
C VAL A 159 1.21 -10.81 -11.11
N LEU A 160 2.10 -10.47 -10.17
CA LEU A 160 1.79 -9.61 -9.04
C LEU A 160 1.32 -8.23 -9.51
N LEU A 161 2.09 -7.61 -10.40
CA LEU A 161 1.84 -6.25 -10.86
C LEU A 161 0.60 -6.17 -11.76
N ASP A 162 0.30 -7.20 -12.53
CA ASP A 162 -0.93 -7.29 -13.32
C ASP A 162 -2.16 -7.51 -12.43
N SER A 163 -2.04 -8.34 -11.39
CA SER A 163 -3.11 -8.56 -10.40
C SER A 163 -3.38 -7.29 -9.58
N ALA A 164 -2.32 -6.59 -9.14
CA ALA A 164 -2.43 -5.34 -8.40
C ALA A 164 -3.06 -4.22 -9.23
N ALA A 165 -2.73 -4.13 -10.53
CA ALA A 165 -3.27 -3.11 -11.43
C ALA A 165 -4.71 -3.40 -11.87
N SER A 166 -5.03 -4.65 -12.20
CA SER A 166 -6.36 -5.04 -12.67
C SER A 166 -7.36 -5.24 -11.54
N GLY A 167 -6.87 -5.58 -10.33
CA GLY A 167 -7.68 -5.96 -9.19
C GLY A 167 -8.27 -7.37 -9.29
N TRP A 168 -7.82 -8.17 -10.27
CA TRP A 168 -8.29 -9.52 -10.51
C TRP A 168 -7.11 -10.45 -10.76
N ASN A 169 -7.18 -11.66 -10.21
CA ASN A 169 -6.26 -12.72 -10.57
C ASN A 169 -6.97 -13.69 -11.51
N THR A 170 -6.29 -14.06 -12.59
CA THR A 170 -6.79 -15.00 -13.60
C THR A 170 -5.80 -16.14 -13.72
N VAL A 171 -6.26 -17.36 -13.50
CA VAL A 171 -5.47 -18.60 -13.61
C VAL A 171 -6.01 -19.41 -14.76
N GLU A 172 -5.19 -19.56 -15.80
CA GLU A 172 -5.53 -20.34 -17.01
C GLU A 172 -4.58 -21.53 -17.13
N ARG A 173 -5.07 -22.74 -16.86
CA ARG A 173 -4.28 -23.98 -16.98
C ARG A 173 -5.13 -25.11 -17.50
N GLU A 174 -4.55 -25.93 -18.38
CA GLU A 174 -5.17 -27.18 -18.87
C GLU A 174 -6.61 -27.01 -19.40
N GLY A 175 -6.89 -25.88 -20.06
CA GLY A 175 -8.21 -25.56 -20.63
C GLY A 175 -9.27 -25.06 -19.63
N VAL A 176 -8.90 -24.86 -18.36
CA VAL A 176 -9.75 -24.24 -17.33
C VAL A 176 -9.27 -22.83 -17.04
N SER A 177 -10.20 -21.87 -17.06
CA SER A 177 -9.95 -20.48 -16.66
C SER A 177 -10.75 -20.18 -15.39
N VAL A 178 -10.03 -19.81 -14.32
CA VAL A 178 -10.59 -19.38 -13.04
C VAL A 178 -10.18 -17.93 -12.81
N ARG A 179 -11.13 -17.08 -12.43
CA ARG A 179 -10.89 -15.67 -12.15
C ARG A 179 -11.53 -15.28 -10.83
N HIS A 180 -10.78 -14.60 -9.98
CA HIS A 180 -11.25 -14.15 -8.66
C HIS A 180 -10.75 -12.74 -8.34
N PRO A 181 -11.46 -12.00 -7.47
CA PRO A 181 -11.01 -10.66 -7.06
C PRO A 181 -9.69 -10.73 -6.29
N ALA A 182 -8.83 -9.75 -6.54
CA ALA A 182 -7.51 -9.61 -5.93
C ALA A 182 -7.16 -8.12 -5.80
N ARG A 183 -8.05 -7.32 -5.18
CA ARG A 183 -7.79 -5.91 -4.88
C ARG A 183 -7.06 -5.82 -3.54
N PHE A 184 -5.78 -5.49 -3.56
CA PHE A 184 -4.95 -5.35 -2.37
C PHE A 184 -3.99 -4.17 -2.51
N VAL A 185 -3.52 -3.64 -1.38
CA VAL A 185 -2.42 -2.67 -1.37
C VAL A 185 -1.11 -3.45 -1.45
N LEU A 186 -0.38 -3.27 -2.55
CA LEU A 186 0.94 -3.86 -2.74
C LEU A 186 1.98 -3.04 -1.97
N ILE A 187 2.76 -3.70 -1.11
CA ILE A 187 3.82 -3.08 -0.35
C ILE A 187 5.11 -3.86 -0.60
N GLY A 188 6.04 -3.26 -1.35
CA GLY A 188 7.37 -3.82 -1.59
C GLY A 188 8.39 -3.20 -0.65
N SER A 189 9.24 -4.02 -0.03
CA SER A 189 10.41 -3.54 0.71
C SER A 189 11.68 -3.96 -0.03
N GLY A 190 12.70 -3.10 -0.03
CA GLY A 190 13.98 -3.37 -0.67
C GLY A 190 15.15 -2.70 0.03
N ASN A 191 16.33 -3.29 -0.15
CA ASN A 191 17.60 -2.69 0.21
C ASN A 191 18.36 -2.30 -1.06
N PRO A 192 18.65 -1.01 -1.29
CA PRO A 192 19.42 -0.55 -2.44
C PRO A 192 20.80 -1.24 -2.59
N GLU A 193 21.39 -1.72 -1.51
CA GLU A 193 22.70 -2.40 -1.53
C GLU A 193 22.64 -3.82 -2.11
N GLU A 194 21.46 -4.43 -2.18
CA GLU A 194 21.28 -5.84 -2.57
C GLU A 194 20.97 -6.02 -4.07
N GLY A 195 20.87 -4.91 -4.82
CA GLY A 195 20.61 -4.91 -6.24
C GLY A 195 19.67 -3.78 -6.65
N GLU A 196 19.78 -3.36 -7.91
CA GLU A 196 18.85 -2.41 -8.48
C GLU A 196 17.49 -3.05 -8.73
N LEU A 197 16.44 -2.25 -8.55
CA LEU A 197 15.08 -2.68 -8.87
C LEU A 197 14.86 -2.71 -10.37
N ARG A 198 14.02 -3.65 -10.79
CA ARG A 198 13.59 -3.75 -12.17
C ARG A 198 12.76 -2.52 -12.57
N PRO A 199 12.96 -1.97 -13.77
CA PRO A 199 12.17 -0.82 -14.25
C PRO A 199 10.65 -1.01 -14.18
N GLN A 200 10.15 -2.25 -14.37
CA GLN A 200 8.73 -2.57 -14.29
C GLN A 200 8.14 -2.31 -12.89
N LEU A 201 8.90 -2.63 -11.84
CA LEU A 201 8.51 -2.36 -10.45
C LEU A 201 8.50 -0.86 -10.19
N LEU A 202 9.55 -0.16 -10.62
CA LEU A 202 9.66 1.29 -10.48
C LEU A 202 8.50 2.02 -11.16
N ASP A 203 8.10 1.62 -12.36
CA ASP A 203 6.99 2.28 -13.04
C ASP A 203 5.63 1.92 -12.42
N ARG A 204 5.42 0.67 -11.97
CA ARG A 204 4.11 0.21 -11.52
C ARG A 204 3.78 0.52 -10.06
N PHE A 205 4.78 0.72 -9.20
CA PHE A 205 4.53 1.23 -7.85
C PHE A 205 4.04 2.68 -7.91
N GLY A 206 2.97 2.96 -7.16
CA GLY A 206 2.42 4.30 -7.01
C GLY A 206 3.43 5.24 -6.36
N MET A 207 3.87 4.88 -5.15
CA MET A 207 4.74 5.70 -4.34
C MET A 207 6.05 4.98 -4.01
N SER A 208 7.13 5.74 -3.90
CA SER A 208 8.42 5.32 -3.37
C SER A 208 8.71 6.11 -2.11
N VAL A 209 9.09 5.45 -1.02
CA VAL A 209 9.48 6.06 0.27
C VAL A 209 10.84 5.55 0.73
N GLU A 210 11.64 6.44 1.35
CA GLU A 210 13.02 6.15 1.73
C GLU A 210 13.11 6.15 3.26
N VAL A 211 13.35 4.98 3.83
CA VAL A 211 13.49 4.83 5.27
C VAL A 211 14.96 4.80 5.63
N ARG A 212 15.43 5.89 6.23
CA ARG A 212 16.78 6.03 6.74
C ARG A 212 16.80 5.74 8.24
N THR A 213 17.92 5.20 8.71
CA THR A 213 18.14 5.01 10.14
C THR A 213 18.15 6.36 10.87
N VAL A 214 17.33 6.50 11.91
CA VAL A 214 17.27 7.70 12.76
C VAL A 214 18.67 8.02 13.32
N ARG A 215 19.17 9.22 13.05
CA ARG A 215 20.51 9.66 13.49
C ARG A 215 20.49 10.46 14.79
N ASP A 216 19.38 11.11 15.09
CA ASP A 216 19.21 11.88 16.32
C ASP A 216 19.31 10.97 17.56
N PRO A 217 20.27 11.20 18.47
CA PRO A 217 20.41 10.42 19.69
C PRO A 217 19.14 10.38 20.55
N GLU A 218 18.39 11.48 20.64
CA GLU A 218 17.19 11.55 21.49
C GLU A 218 16.10 10.63 20.96
N LEU A 219 15.78 10.72 19.67
CA LEU A 219 14.82 9.82 19.01
C LEU A 219 15.27 8.36 19.07
N ARG A 220 16.58 8.07 18.95
CA ARG A 220 17.10 6.69 19.06
C ARG A 220 16.85 6.10 20.45
N VAL A 221 17.07 6.87 21.51
CA VAL A 221 16.78 6.43 22.88
C VAL A 221 15.27 6.17 23.04
N GLN A 222 14.43 7.08 22.54
CA GLN A 222 12.98 6.90 22.61
C GLN A 222 12.49 5.63 21.89
N VAL A 223 13.05 5.31 20.72
CA VAL A 223 12.73 4.05 20.00
C VAL A 223 13.06 2.83 20.85
N VAL A 224 14.23 2.82 21.50
CA VAL A 224 14.67 1.70 22.37
C VAL A 224 13.78 1.61 23.61
N ASP A 225 13.46 2.75 24.24
CA ASP A 225 12.63 2.81 25.44
C ASP A 225 11.21 2.31 25.17
N GLN A 226 10.57 2.78 24.09
CA GLN A 226 9.24 2.32 23.70
C GLN A 226 9.23 0.84 23.34
N ARG A 227 10.25 0.36 22.62
CA ARG A 227 10.38 -1.07 22.31
C ARG A 227 10.52 -1.91 23.57
N THR A 228 11.34 -1.47 24.52
CA THR A 228 11.56 -2.16 25.80
C THR A 228 10.30 -2.15 26.66
N ALA A 229 9.56 -1.04 26.70
CA ALA A 229 8.28 -0.94 27.39
C ALA A 229 7.25 -1.91 26.81
N PHE A 230 7.14 -1.98 25.48
CA PHE A 230 6.27 -2.95 24.81
C PHE A 230 6.70 -4.39 25.09
N ASP A 231 7.99 -4.73 25.01
CA ASP A 231 8.46 -6.10 25.26
C ASP A 231 8.28 -6.52 26.73
N THR A 232 8.30 -5.56 27.67
CA THR A 232 8.10 -5.81 29.11
C THR A 232 6.62 -6.02 29.46
N ASP A 233 5.75 -5.11 29.04
CA ASP A 233 4.30 -5.21 29.25
C ASP A 233 3.53 -4.73 28.00
N PRO A 234 3.28 -5.63 27.03
CA PRO A 234 2.59 -5.28 25.80
C PRO A 234 1.16 -4.79 26.02
N ASP A 235 0.47 -5.31 27.04
CA ASP A 235 -0.95 -5.03 27.26
C ASP A 235 -1.10 -3.63 27.86
N ALA A 236 -0.27 -3.28 28.84
CA ALA A 236 -0.21 -1.93 29.40
C ALA A 236 0.23 -0.90 28.35
N PHE A 237 1.24 -1.23 27.55
CA PHE A 237 1.73 -0.34 26.48
C PHE A 237 0.64 -0.09 25.44
N THR A 238 -0.02 -1.14 24.94
CA THR A 238 -1.10 -1.00 23.95
C THR A 238 -2.24 -0.16 24.50
N SER A 239 -2.62 -0.37 25.76
CA SER A 239 -3.66 0.42 26.44
C SER A 239 -3.27 1.90 26.53
N SER A 240 -1.99 2.22 26.74
CA SER A 240 -1.50 3.60 26.84
C SER A 240 -1.59 4.39 25.53
N VAL A 241 -1.52 3.70 24.38
CA VAL A 241 -1.56 4.32 23.05
C VAL A 241 -2.86 4.07 22.29
N GLU A 242 -3.81 3.36 22.89
CA GLU A 242 -5.08 2.95 22.28
C GLU A 242 -5.91 4.16 21.80
N ALA A 243 -5.93 5.24 22.58
CA ALA A 243 -6.63 6.47 22.20
C ALA A 243 -6.09 7.06 20.89
N GLY A 244 -4.76 7.06 20.72
CA GLY A 244 -4.12 7.52 19.48
C GLY A 244 -4.38 6.57 18.31
N GLN A 245 -4.38 5.26 18.54
CA GLN A 245 -4.74 4.25 17.51
C GLN A 245 -6.17 4.48 17.00
N LYS A 246 -7.14 4.62 17.92
CA LYS A 246 -8.55 4.85 17.58
C LYS A 246 -8.75 6.15 16.82
N ALA A 247 -8.16 7.25 17.29
CA ALA A 247 -8.24 8.53 16.59
C ALA A 247 -7.67 8.47 15.17
N LEU A 248 -6.55 7.76 14.97
CA LEU A 248 -5.98 7.59 13.64
C LEU A 248 -6.84 6.67 12.76
N GLN A 249 -7.39 5.59 13.31
CA GLN A 249 -8.30 4.69 12.61
C GLN A 249 -9.56 5.45 12.13
N GLU A 250 -10.18 6.24 13.01
CA GLU A 250 -11.33 7.09 12.69
C GLU A 250 -11.00 8.08 11.57
N ARG A 251 -9.85 8.75 11.64
CA ARG A 251 -9.38 9.66 10.57
C ARG A 251 -9.24 8.97 9.22
N VAL A 252 -8.72 7.74 9.18
CA VAL A 252 -8.59 6.97 7.93
C VAL A 252 -9.97 6.63 7.35
N VAL A 253 -10.90 6.18 8.20
CA VAL A 253 -12.27 5.85 7.76
C VAL A 253 -13.01 7.07 7.24
N GLU A 254 -12.91 8.20 7.94
CA GLU A 254 -13.49 9.47 7.48
C GLU A 254 -12.87 9.93 6.15
N ALA A 255 -11.56 9.77 5.99
CA ALA A 255 -10.87 10.11 4.75
C ALA A 255 -11.34 9.26 3.57
N GLN A 256 -11.53 7.94 3.77
CA GLN A 256 -12.09 7.05 2.76
C GLN A 256 -13.50 7.48 2.32
N GLN A 257 -14.34 7.89 3.27
CA GLN A 257 -15.70 8.38 2.99
C GLN A 257 -15.70 9.75 2.28
N ARG A 258 -14.73 10.60 2.60
CA ARG A 258 -14.59 11.95 2.03
C ARG A 258 -13.96 11.96 0.64
N LEU A 259 -13.15 10.94 0.30
CA LEU A 259 -12.33 10.90 -0.92
C LEU A 259 -13.11 11.21 -2.21
N ASP A 260 -14.32 10.68 -2.35
CA ASP A 260 -15.15 10.90 -3.54
C ASP A 260 -15.62 12.37 -3.70
N GLN A 261 -15.61 13.14 -2.62
CA GLN A 261 -15.98 14.56 -2.59
C GLN A 261 -14.77 15.49 -2.77
N VAL A 262 -13.54 14.95 -2.75
CA VAL A 262 -12.34 15.78 -2.90
C VAL A 262 -12.12 16.15 -4.35
N GLU A 263 -12.14 17.45 -4.62
CA GLU A 263 -11.88 18.04 -5.92
C GLU A 263 -10.45 18.60 -6.00
N ILE A 264 -9.92 18.63 -7.23
CA ILE A 264 -8.65 19.27 -7.55
C ILE A 264 -8.90 20.22 -8.70
N ASP A 265 -8.47 21.46 -8.52
CA ASP A 265 -8.61 22.53 -9.50
C ASP A 265 -7.88 22.19 -10.80
N ASP A 266 -8.44 22.65 -11.92
CA ASP A 266 -7.88 22.35 -13.25
C ASP A 266 -6.50 23.02 -13.46
N ASP A 267 -6.21 24.16 -12.83
CA ASP A 267 -4.88 24.77 -12.86
C ASP A 267 -3.85 23.88 -12.15
N LEU A 268 -4.21 23.34 -10.97
CA LEU A 268 -3.36 22.39 -10.25
C LEU A 268 -3.10 21.13 -11.08
N ARG A 269 -4.13 20.59 -11.76
CA ARG A 269 -3.97 19.44 -12.68
C ARG A 269 -2.99 19.75 -13.81
N LEU A 270 -3.11 20.93 -14.42
CA LEU A 270 -2.22 21.38 -15.49
C LEU A 270 -0.78 21.52 -15.00
N ARG A 271 -0.57 22.10 -13.81
CA ARG A 271 0.77 22.23 -13.21
C ARG A 271 1.38 20.88 -12.84
N ILE A 272 0.59 19.94 -12.30
CA ILE A 272 1.05 18.56 -12.05
C ILE A 272 1.54 17.93 -13.35
N SER A 273 0.77 18.07 -14.43
CA SER A 273 1.17 17.50 -15.72
C SER A 273 2.39 18.21 -16.32
N ALA A 274 2.53 19.52 -16.12
CA ALA A 274 3.73 20.27 -16.49
C ALA A 274 4.98 19.79 -15.72
N VAL A 275 4.85 19.49 -14.42
CA VAL A 275 5.94 18.87 -13.64
C VAL A 275 6.32 17.51 -14.21
N CYS A 276 5.35 16.64 -14.49
CA CYS A 276 5.62 15.33 -15.10
C CYS A 276 6.30 15.45 -16.47
N GLY A 277 5.87 16.41 -17.30
CA GLY A 277 6.44 16.65 -18.62
C GLY A 277 7.87 17.19 -18.59
N GLU A 278 8.15 18.14 -17.69
CA GLU A 278 9.50 18.70 -17.53
C GLU A 278 10.48 17.66 -16.93
N LEU A 279 9.97 16.70 -16.15
CA LEU A 279 10.74 15.59 -15.59
C LEU A 279 10.98 14.43 -16.59
N ASP A 280 10.40 14.48 -17.79
CA ASP A 280 10.44 13.39 -18.79
C ASP A 280 9.95 12.05 -18.21
N VAL A 281 8.86 12.10 -17.42
CA VAL A 281 8.24 10.89 -16.86
C VAL A 281 7.55 10.10 -17.97
N ASP A 282 7.81 8.80 -18.02
CA ASP A 282 7.21 7.91 -19.02
C ASP A 282 5.70 7.72 -18.79
N GLY A 283 4.91 8.11 -19.79
CA GLY A 283 3.45 7.95 -19.79
C GLY A 283 2.73 8.89 -18.81
N LEU A 284 1.46 8.57 -18.49
CA LEU A 284 0.58 9.42 -17.65
C LEU A 284 0.42 8.90 -16.21
N ARG A 285 1.17 7.85 -15.83
CA ARG A 285 0.99 7.23 -14.52
C ARG A 285 1.47 8.16 -13.40
N GLY A 286 2.55 8.91 -13.63
CA GLY A 286 3.00 9.94 -12.68
C GLY A 286 1.90 10.96 -12.38
N ASP A 287 1.20 11.44 -13.42
CA ASP A 287 0.09 12.38 -13.32
C ASP A 287 -1.06 11.80 -12.50
N ILE A 288 -1.52 10.60 -12.87
CA ILE A 288 -2.66 9.92 -12.21
C ILE A 288 -2.35 9.69 -10.73
N VAL A 289 -1.16 9.20 -10.42
CA VAL A 289 -0.77 8.87 -9.05
C VAL A 289 -0.63 10.14 -8.21
N THR A 290 0.01 11.18 -8.73
CA THR A 290 0.16 12.46 -8.01
C THR A 290 -1.20 13.09 -7.70
N ASN A 291 -2.12 13.07 -8.67
CA ASN A 291 -3.49 13.56 -8.47
C ASN A 291 -4.23 12.76 -7.38
N ARG A 292 -4.14 11.43 -7.41
CA ARG A 292 -4.80 10.56 -6.42
C ARG A 292 -4.21 10.73 -5.03
N ALA A 293 -2.88 10.78 -4.92
CA ALA A 293 -2.18 10.97 -3.66
C ALA A 293 -2.52 12.34 -3.03
N ALA A 294 -2.56 13.41 -3.82
CA ALA A 294 -2.94 14.73 -3.34
C ALA A 294 -4.39 14.77 -2.84
N ARG A 295 -5.33 14.13 -3.56
CA ARG A 295 -6.73 13.98 -3.12
C ARG A 295 -6.85 13.17 -1.83
N ALA A 296 -6.12 12.06 -1.73
CA ALA A 296 -6.08 11.23 -0.53
C ALA A 296 -5.51 11.99 0.67
N LEU A 297 -4.48 12.83 0.45
CA LEU A 297 -3.90 13.66 1.49
C LEU A 297 -4.87 14.73 1.97
N ALA A 298 -5.50 15.48 1.06
CA ALA A 298 -6.54 16.44 1.41
C ALA A 298 -7.70 15.77 2.17
N ALA A 299 -8.15 14.60 1.72
CA ALA A 299 -9.18 13.82 2.41
C ALA A 299 -8.76 13.45 3.83
N PHE A 300 -7.50 13.02 4.01
CA PHE A 300 -6.93 12.63 5.30
C PHE A 300 -6.78 13.80 6.29
N GLU A 301 -6.62 15.02 5.77
CA GLU A 301 -6.56 16.26 6.54
C GLU A 301 -7.93 16.92 6.72
N GLY A 302 -9.02 16.25 6.33
CA GLY A 302 -10.37 16.76 6.57
C GLY A 302 -10.87 17.75 5.53
N ARG A 303 -10.14 17.97 4.44
CA ARG A 303 -10.47 18.93 3.38
C ARG A 303 -11.10 18.26 2.16
N THR A 304 -11.84 19.06 1.38
CA THR A 304 -12.50 18.64 0.13
C THR A 304 -11.90 19.30 -1.11
N GLU A 305 -10.89 20.14 -0.93
CA GLU A 305 -10.16 20.81 -2.02
C GLU A 305 -8.67 20.55 -1.83
N VAL A 306 -8.02 20.09 -2.90
CA VAL A 306 -6.57 19.91 -2.95
C VAL A 306 -5.90 21.27 -3.07
N THR A 307 -4.86 21.49 -2.26
CA THR A 307 -4.03 22.69 -2.31
C THR A 307 -2.70 22.41 -3.00
N GLU A 308 -1.97 23.47 -3.35
CA GLU A 308 -0.60 23.35 -3.86
C GLU A 308 0.34 22.64 -2.86
N GLU A 309 0.14 22.85 -1.56
CA GLU A 309 0.93 22.23 -0.50
C GLU A 309 0.73 20.70 -0.45
N ASP A 310 -0.50 20.23 -0.71
CA ASP A 310 -0.76 18.80 -0.83
C ASP A 310 0.06 18.17 -1.94
N VAL A 311 0.07 18.84 -3.10
CA VAL A 311 0.83 18.37 -4.27
C VAL A 311 2.32 18.38 -3.97
N ALA A 312 2.83 19.44 -3.33
CA ALA A 312 4.23 19.55 -2.94
C ALA A 312 4.68 18.37 -2.05
N ARG A 313 3.87 18.02 -1.04
CA ARG A 313 4.18 16.94 -0.09
C ARG A 313 4.15 15.55 -0.71
N VAL A 314 3.33 15.30 -1.73
CA VAL A 314 3.24 13.98 -2.39
C VAL A 314 4.12 13.87 -3.65
N ALA A 315 4.52 14.98 -4.27
CA ALA A 315 5.21 14.97 -5.56
C ALA A 315 6.50 14.13 -5.53
N SER A 316 7.34 14.31 -4.50
CA SER A 316 8.62 13.61 -4.37
C SER A 316 8.41 12.08 -4.35
N CYS A 317 7.55 11.59 -3.45
CA CYS A 317 7.29 10.15 -3.33
C CYS A 317 6.55 9.56 -4.54
N CYS A 318 5.77 10.34 -5.30
CA CYS A 318 5.05 9.87 -6.48
C CYS A 318 5.93 9.80 -7.75
N LEU A 319 6.96 10.64 -7.85
CA LEU A 319 7.69 10.86 -9.11
C LEU A 319 9.17 10.43 -9.08
N ARG A 320 9.83 10.44 -7.93
CA ARG A 320 11.29 10.24 -7.87
C ARG A 320 11.78 8.90 -8.45
N HIS A 321 11.03 7.83 -8.27
CA HIS A 321 11.35 6.49 -8.78
C HIS A 321 11.00 6.31 -10.26
N ARG A 322 10.32 7.29 -10.86
CA ARG A 322 9.96 7.33 -12.28
C ARG A 322 10.97 8.11 -13.12
N LEU A 323 11.94 8.75 -12.48
CA LEU A 323 12.99 9.48 -13.17
C LEU A 323 14.02 8.52 -13.77
N ARG A 324 14.41 8.79 -15.01
CA ARG A 324 15.56 8.13 -15.62
C ARG A 324 16.83 8.63 -14.94
N LYS A 325 17.55 7.73 -14.29
CA LYS A 325 18.86 8.03 -13.71
C LYS A 325 19.88 8.11 -14.85
N ASP A 326 20.38 9.30 -15.13
CA ASP A 326 21.61 9.43 -15.92
C ASP A 326 22.79 9.04 -15.00
N PRO A 327 23.62 8.04 -15.37
CA PRO A 327 24.78 7.63 -14.56
C PRO A 327 25.78 8.76 -14.27
N LEU A 328 25.72 9.86 -15.00
CA LEU A 328 26.57 11.04 -14.83
C LEU A 328 25.95 12.13 -13.93
N GLU A 329 24.67 12.02 -13.57
CA GLU A 329 23.98 12.98 -12.70
C GLU A 329 24.35 12.75 -11.22
N GLN A 330 24.76 13.81 -10.53
CA GLN A 330 25.10 13.79 -9.09
C GLN A 330 23.94 14.18 -8.18
N ILE A 331 22.80 14.59 -8.75
CA ILE A 331 21.64 15.08 -8.02
C ILE A 331 20.73 13.91 -7.66
N ASP A 332 20.29 13.84 -6.40
CA ASP A 332 19.32 12.86 -5.96
C ASP A 332 17.99 13.03 -6.70
N SER A 333 17.33 11.91 -7.04
CA SER A 333 16.10 11.92 -7.82
C SER A 333 14.99 12.73 -7.12
N GLY A 334 14.92 12.67 -5.79
CA GLY A 334 13.98 13.50 -5.00
C GLY A 334 14.25 15.00 -5.12
N ASP A 335 15.52 15.40 -5.02
CA ASP A 335 15.93 16.82 -5.12
C ASP A 335 15.61 17.40 -6.51
N ARG A 336 15.74 16.58 -7.57
CA ARG A 336 15.36 16.98 -8.93
C ARG A 336 13.85 17.21 -9.07
N VAL A 337 13.01 16.37 -8.46
CA VAL A 337 11.55 16.57 -8.44
C VAL A 337 11.20 17.90 -7.77
N VAL A 338 11.77 18.17 -6.58
CA VAL A 338 11.50 19.42 -5.84
C VAL A 338 11.90 20.64 -6.65
N LYS A 339 13.07 20.60 -7.30
CA LYS A 339 13.55 21.72 -8.12
C LYS A 339 12.61 22.02 -9.29
N VAL A 340 12.18 20.98 -10.01
CA VAL A 340 11.24 21.15 -11.13
C VAL A 340 9.88 21.60 -10.64
N PHE A 341 9.40 21.07 -9.51
CA PHE A 341 8.17 21.53 -8.87
C PHE A 341 8.24 23.03 -8.56
N CYS A 342 9.27 23.50 -7.87
CA CYS A 342 9.42 24.92 -7.54
C CYS A 342 9.45 25.80 -8.79
N LYS A 343 10.12 25.35 -9.86
CA LYS A 343 10.14 26.05 -11.14
C LYS A 343 8.75 26.18 -11.76
N VAL A 344 7.97 25.10 -11.79
CA VAL A 344 6.64 25.06 -12.43
C VAL A 344 5.60 25.82 -11.62
N PHE A 345 5.67 25.74 -10.29
CA PHE A 345 4.75 26.43 -9.37
C PHE A 345 5.20 27.84 -9.00
N GLU A 346 6.26 28.35 -9.62
CA GLU A 346 6.84 29.69 -9.37
C GLU A 346 7.18 29.94 -7.88
N ARG A 347 7.54 28.88 -7.14
CA ARG A 347 8.00 28.97 -5.76
C ARG A 347 9.46 29.36 -5.69
N SER A 348 9.82 30.13 -4.66
CA SER A 348 11.23 30.26 -4.28
C SER A 348 11.79 28.87 -3.98
N GLU A 349 12.98 28.54 -4.50
CA GLU A 349 13.74 27.36 -4.07
C GLU A 349 14.02 27.52 -2.56
N SER A 350 13.09 27.05 -1.74
CA SER A 350 13.23 27.02 -0.30
C SER A 350 14.38 26.08 0.02
N SER A 351 15.34 26.55 0.82
CA SER A 351 16.35 25.68 1.42
C SER A 351 15.74 24.70 2.44
N ASP A 352 14.48 24.92 2.83
CA ASP A 352 13.74 24.13 3.81
C ASP A 352 12.98 23.00 3.10
N ARG A 353 13.58 21.80 3.16
CA ARG A 353 13.06 20.56 2.56
C ARG A 353 11.79 20.06 3.26
N ALA A 354 11.49 20.56 4.46
CA ALA A 354 10.39 20.10 5.29
C ALA A 354 9.01 20.25 4.61
N GLU A 355 8.83 21.26 3.75
CA GLU A 355 7.58 21.47 3.01
C GLU A 355 7.28 20.39 1.96
N PHE A 356 8.31 19.65 1.51
CA PHE A 356 8.22 18.58 0.53
C PHE A 356 8.33 17.19 1.16
N GLU A 357 8.55 17.12 2.47
CA GLU A 357 8.52 15.87 3.20
C GLU A 357 7.07 15.47 3.46
N LEU A 358 6.73 14.24 3.10
CA LEU A 358 5.42 13.66 3.36
C LEU A 358 5.28 13.34 4.86
N ALA A 359 5.13 14.36 5.69
CA ALA A 359 4.90 14.21 7.13
C ALA A 359 3.47 14.61 7.50
N LEU A 360 2.97 14.16 8.64
CA LEU A 360 1.71 14.70 9.19
C LEU A 360 1.87 16.19 9.49
N ALA A 361 0.93 17.02 9.03
CA ALA A 361 0.86 18.41 9.49
C ALA A 361 0.68 18.42 11.02
N ALA A 362 1.49 19.23 11.70
CA ALA A 362 1.56 19.29 13.17
C ALA A 362 0.30 19.87 13.81
#